data_AF-A0A7C2ASR4-F1
#
_entry.id   AF-A0A7C2ASR4-F1
#
_cell.length_a   1.000
_cell.length_b   1.000
_cell.length_c   1.000
_cell.angle_alpha   90.00
_cell.angle_beta   90.00
_cell.angle_gamma   90.00
#
_symmetry.space_group_name_H-M   'P 1'
#
loop_
_entity.id
_entity.type
_entity.pdbx_description
1 polymer ?
#
loop_
_entity_poly.entity_id
_entity_poly.type
_entity_poly.pdbx_seq_one_letter_code
_entity_poly.pdbx_strand_id
1 'polypeptide(L)'
;FGIMFYIALLTFGIDSAFSMIEPITAGVNIKWKISKTKSTAIICSLGFFASLIFTTGSGLHWLDIVDHFIANFGLVIIGLIECIVFGYLYKLHRLREHANTVSDIRIGRWWDALIRFIVPAVLITLLVVSLLENITKTYMGYPTWAIIAGGITPFLTILIISIILMQKRGK
;
A
#
# COMPACT_ATOMS: atom_id res chain seq x y z
N PHE A 1 -28.60 -1.54 18.70
CA PHE A 1 -27.34 -2.23 18.36
C PHE A 1 -26.95 -2.03 16.90
N GLY A 2 -27.79 -2.42 15.92
CA GLY A 2 -27.45 -2.32 14.48
C GLY A 2 -27.00 -0.93 14.01
N ILE A 3 -27.71 0.14 14.38
CA ILE A 3 -27.34 1.51 13.99
C ILE A 3 -25.95 1.89 14.53
N MET A 4 -25.68 1.61 15.81
CA MET A 4 -24.37 1.90 16.42
C MET A 4 -23.25 1.08 15.78
N PHE A 5 -23.52 -0.17 15.41
CA PHE A 5 -22.57 -1.03 14.71
C PHE A 5 -22.20 -0.48 13.32
N TYR A 6 -23.19 -0.09 12.51
CA TYR A 6 -22.92 0.47 11.18
C TYR A 6 -22.29 1.86 11.23
N ILE A 7 -22.63 2.69 12.22
CA ILE A 7 -21.94 3.97 12.44
C ILE A 7 -20.47 3.72 12.77
N ALA A 8 -20.16 2.75 13.66
CA ALA A 8 -18.78 2.42 13.99
C ALA A 8 -17.99 1.92 12.76
N LEU A 9 -18.56 1.02 11.95
CA LEU A 9 -17.94 0.57 10.70
C LEU A 9 -17.69 1.72 9.72
N LEU A 10 -18.64 2.65 9.61
CA LEU A 10 -18.51 3.82 8.75
C LEU A 10 -17.39 4.77 9.24
N THR A 11 -17.31 5.03 10.54
CA THR A 11 -16.23 5.84 11.13
C THR A 11 -14.86 5.20 10.89
N PHE A 12 -14.70 3.90 11.13
CA PHE A 12 -13.43 3.21 10.88
C PHE A 12 -13.02 3.24 9.39
N GLY A 13 -13.99 3.09 8.48
CA GLY A 13 -13.73 3.21 7.05
C GLY A 13 -13.24 4.61 6.66
N ILE A 14 -13.86 5.65 7.23
CA ILE A 14 -13.50 7.06 6.97
C ILE A 14 -12.10 7.38 7.53
N ASP A 15 -11.80 6.96 8.76
CA ASP A 15 -10.50 7.21 9.40
C ASP A 15 -9.35 6.57 8.61
N SER A 16 -9.54 5.33 8.14
CA SER A 16 -8.58 4.64 7.27
C SER A 16 -8.40 5.35 5.93
N ALA A 17 -9.50 5.80 5.30
CA ALA A 17 -9.43 6.54 4.05
C ALA A 17 -8.64 7.86 4.18
N PHE A 18 -8.81 8.59 5.29
CA PHE A 18 -8.00 9.78 5.57
C PHE A 18 -6.52 9.45 5.71
N SER A 19 -6.18 8.40 6.47
CA SER A 19 -4.79 7.96 6.65
C SER A 19 -4.12 7.55 5.35
N MET A 20 -4.86 7.05 4.35
CA MET A 20 -4.31 6.66 3.05
C MET A 20 -4.11 7.87 2.12
N ILE A 21 -5.04 8.84 2.13
CA ILE A 21 -4.99 10.00 1.22
C ILE A 21 -3.95 11.04 1.66
N GLU A 22 -3.74 11.19 2.98
CA GLU A 22 -2.80 12.16 3.54
C GLU A 22 -1.36 12.02 3.01
N PRO A 23 -0.70 10.85 3.06
CA PRO A 23 0.67 10.71 2.57
C PRO A 23 0.78 10.94 1.05
N ILE A 24 -0.23 10.52 0.27
CA ILE A 24 -0.27 10.76 -1.18
C ILE A 24 -0.35 12.26 -1.47
N THR A 25 -1.26 12.95 -0.78
CA THR A 25 -1.44 14.40 -0.91
C THR A 25 -0.18 15.16 -0.49
N ALA A 26 0.45 14.75 0.62
CA ALA A 26 1.69 15.36 1.11
C ALA A 26 2.84 15.17 0.12
N GLY A 27 3.00 13.97 -0.46
CA GLY A 27 4.00 13.70 -1.49
C GLY A 27 3.81 14.56 -2.74
N VAL A 28 2.56 14.73 -3.20
CA VAL A 28 2.22 15.60 -4.34
C VAL A 28 2.50 17.07 -4.00
N ASN A 29 2.14 17.52 -2.81
CA ASN A 29 2.37 18.89 -2.35
C ASN A 29 3.87 19.22 -2.31
N ILE A 30 4.69 18.34 -1.72
CA ILE A 30 6.14 18.54 -1.62
C ILE A 30 6.78 18.57 -3.02
N LYS A 31 6.34 17.70 -3.94
CA LYS A 31 6.97 17.57 -5.26
C LYS A 31 6.54 18.62 -6.28
N TRP A 32 5.28 19.04 -6.28
CA TRP A 32 4.75 19.97 -7.29
C TRP A 32 4.31 21.33 -6.72
N LYS A 33 4.47 21.56 -5.41
CA LYS A 33 4.10 22.79 -4.69
C LYS A 33 2.63 23.20 -4.91
N ILE A 34 1.76 22.23 -5.18
CA ILE A 34 0.31 22.43 -5.32
C ILE A 34 -0.29 22.51 -3.92
N SER A 35 -1.23 23.43 -3.69
CA SER A 35 -1.96 23.54 -2.40
C SER A 35 -2.61 22.20 -2.02
N LYS A 36 -2.50 21.82 -0.74
CA LYS A 36 -3.04 20.56 -0.20
C LYS A 36 -4.50 20.34 -0.60
N THR A 37 -5.35 21.36 -0.50
CA THR A 37 -6.77 21.28 -0.86
C THR A 37 -6.99 20.87 -2.32
N LYS A 38 -6.20 21.42 -3.25
CA LYS A 38 -6.30 21.08 -4.67
C LYS A 38 -5.80 19.66 -4.93
N SER A 39 -4.69 19.28 -4.31
CA SER A 39 -4.13 17.92 -4.41
C SER A 39 -5.12 16.87 -3.91
N THR A 40 -5.72 17.07 -2.74
CA THR A 40 -6.74 16.17 -2.18
C THR A 40 -7.95 16.06 -3.10
N ALA A 41 -8.48 17.19 -3.58
CA ALA A 41 -9.64 17.16 -4.49
C ALA A 41 -9.36 16.36 -5.77
N ILE A 42 -8.17 16.50 -6.36
CA ILE A 42 -7.77 15.75 -7.56
C ILE A 42 -7.67 14.25 -7.26
N ILE A 43 -6.97 13.87 -6.18
CA ILE A 43 -6.77 12.46 -5.80
C ILE A 43 -8.12 11.81 -5.47
N CYS A 44 -8.97 12.46 -4.68
CA CYS A 44 -10.30 11.96 -4.34
C CYS A 44 -11.20 11.81 -5.58
N SER A 45 -11.15 12.77 -6.51
CA SER A 45 -11.93 12.70 -7.74
C SER A 45 -11.50 11.51 -8.61
N LEU A 46 -10.18 11.32 -8.78
CA LEU A 46 -9.64 10.16 -9.50
C LEU A 46 -10.04 8.84 -8.81
N GLY A 47 -9.93 8.78 -7.48
CA GLY A 47 -10.34 7.62 -6.69
C GLY A 47 -11.83 7.31 -6.83
N PHE A 48 -12.68 8.33 -6.86
CA PHE A 48 -14.13 8.18 -7.06
C PHE A 48 -14.42 7.53 -8.42
N PHE A 49 -13.86 8.05 -9.51
CA PHE A 49 -14.07 7.47 -10.84
C PHE A 49 -13.51 6.05 -10.97
N ALA A 50 -12.34 5.78 -10.38
CA ALA A 50 -11.76 4.44 -10.37
C ALA A 50 -12.62 3.45 -9.58
N SER A 51 -13.24 3.90 -8.49
CA SER A 51 -14.05 3.05 -7.60
C SER A 51 -15.43 2.69 -8.18
N LEU A 52 -15.90 3.39 -9.22
CA LEU A 52 -17.20 3.10 -9.87
C LEU A 52 -17.26 1.67 -10.43
N ILE A 53 -16.13 1.07 -10.79
CA ILE A 53 -16.12 -0.33 -11.26
C ILE A 53 -16.55 -1.30 -10.15
N PHE A 54 -16.27 -0.98 -8.89
CA PHE A 54 -16.59 -1.81 -7.74
C PHE A 54 -18.04 -1.69 -7.28
N THR A 55 -18.80 -0.69 -7.75
CA THR A 55 -20.23 -0.54 -7.43
C THR A 55 -21.16 -1.26 -8.41
N THR A 56 -20.60 -1.93 -9.43
CA THR A 56 -21.36 -2.72 -10.41
C THR A 56 -21.83 -4.04 -9.80
N GLY A 57 -22.82 -4.73 -10.41
CA GLY A 57 -23.39 -5.99 -9.89
C GLY A 57 -22.40 -7.14 -9.63
N SER A 58 -21.23 -7.13 -10.29
CA SER A 58 -20.12 -8.07 -10.04
C SER A 58 -18.93 -7.41 -9.31
N GLY A 59 -19.13 -6.23 -8.72
CA GLY A 59 -18.07 -5.40 -8.15
C GLY A 59 -17.34 -6.05 -6.97
N LEU A 60 -18.03 -6.90 -6.19
CA LEU A 60 -17.41 -7.63 -5.09
C LEU A 60 -16.33 -8.62 -5.58
N HIS A 61 -16.54 -9.25 -6.74
CA HIS A 61 -15.54 -10.15 -7.34
C HIS A 61 -14.30 -9.38 -7.82
N TRP A 62 -14.51 -8.20 -8.41
CA TRP A 62 -13.40 -7.32 -8.79
C TRP A 62 -12.63 -6.83 -7.58
N LEU A 63 -13.33 -6.44 -6.52
CA LEU A 63 -12.72 -5.98 -5.28
C LEU A 63 -11.90 -7.10 -4.63
N ASP A 64 -12.44 -8.32 -4.56
CA ASP A 64 -11.74 -9.49 -4.02
C ASP A 64 -10.44 -9.81 -4.79
N ILE A 65 -10.49 -9.83 -6.13
CA ILE A 65 -9.29 -10.04 -6.95
C ILE A 65 -8.26 -8.94 -6.71
N VAL A 66 -8.67 -7.66 -6.74
CA VAL A 66 -7.76 -6.53 -6.57
C VAL A 66 -7.14 -6.53 -5.17
N ASP A 67 -7.94 -6.76 -4.14
CA ASP A 67 -7.50 -6.81 -2.74
C ASP A 67 -6.48 -7.93 -2.52
N HIS A 68 -6.77 -9.14 -3.03
CA HIS A 68 -5.85 -10.26 -2.96
C HIS A 68 -4.49 -9.93 -3.58
N PHE A 69 -4.46 -9.34 -4.78
CA PHE A 69 -3.19 -9.02 -5.45
C PHE A 69 -2.43 -7.88 -4.77
N ILE A 70 -3.11 -6.82 -4.33
CA ILE A 70 -2.49 -5.70 -3.64
C ILE A 70 -1.93 -6.14 -2.29
N ALA A 71 -2.69 -6.90 -1.50
CA ALA A 71 -2.27 -7.32 -0.17
C ALA A 71 -1.13 -8.35 -0.21
N ASN A 72 -1.23 -9.36 -1.08
CA ASN A 72 -0.29 -10.48 -1.09
C ASN A 72 0.98 -10.25 -1.92
N PHE A 73 0.90 -9.40 -2.95
CA PHE A 73 2.05 -9.09 -3.80
C PHE A 73 2.46 -7.63 -3.65
N GLY A 74 1.52 -6.70 -3.81
CA GLY A 74 1.82 -5.27 -3.82
C GLY A 74 2.51 -4.76 -2.54
N LEU A 75 1.81 -4.86 -1.42
CA LEU A 75 2.31 -4.40 -0.13
C LEU A 75 3.54 -5.20 0.32
N VAL A 76 3.57 -6.51 0.07
CA VAL A 76 4.69 -7.38 0.43
C VAL A 76 5.97 -6.99 -0.32
N ILE A 77 5.89 -6.80 -1.64
CA ILE A 77 7.06 -6.40 -2.45
C ILE A 77 7.55 -5.01 -2.05
N ILE A 78 6.65 -4.04 -1.87
CA ILE A 78 7.02 -2.68 -1.44
C ILE A 78 7.68 -2.73 -0.06
N GLY A 79 7.09 -3.44 0.90
CA GLY A 79 7.66 -3.62 2.23
C GLY A 79 9.03 -4.30 2.22
N LEU A 80 9.25 -5.29 1.33
CA LEU A 80 10.56 -5.91 1.15
C LEU A 80 11.60 -4.92 0.65
N ILE A 81 11.24 -4.12 -0.37
CA ILE A 81 12.11 -3.08 -0.90
C ILE A 81 12.45 -2.06 0.18
N GLU A 82 11.47 -1.59 0.95
CA GLU A 82 11.68 -0.66 2.06
C GLU A 82 12.63 -1.25 3.11
N CYS A 83 12.45 -2.52 3.49
CA CYS A 83 13.36 -3.17 4.44
C CYS A 83 14.78 -3.32 3.89
N ILE A 84 14.96 -3.61 2.59
CA ILE A 84 16.29 -3.67 1.96
C ILE A 84 16.94 -2.29 1.96
N VAL A 85 16.18 -1.27 1.57
CA VAL A 85 16.65 0.12 1.51
C VAL A 85 17.04 0.60 2.91
N PHE A 86 16.17 0.46 3.91
CA PHE A 86 16.45 0.98 5.25
C PHE A 86 17.39 0.09 6.06
N GLY A 87 17.33 -1.23 5.86
CA GLY A 87 18.12 -2.20 6.63
C GLY A 87 19.55 -2.38 6.13
N TYR A 88 19.80 -2.20 4.83
CA TYR A 88 21.10 -2.51 4.22
C TYR A 88 21.72 -1.33 3.46
N LEU A 89 20.94 -0.53 2.73
CA LEU A 89 21.47 0.61 1.96
C LEU A 89 21.59 1.88 2.80
N TYR A 90 20.64 2.12 3.70
CA TYR A 90 20.63 3.24 4.61
C TYR A 90 21.15 2.84 6.00
N LYS A 91 21.68 3.80 6.76
CA LYS A 91 22.14 3.56 8.13
C LYS A 91 20.95 3.51 9.08
N LEU A 92 20.35 2.33 9.26
CA LEU A 92 19.21 2.10 10.16
C LEU A 92 19.43 2.67 11.57
N HIS A 93 20.68 2.61 12.05
CA HIS A 93 21.09 3.20 13.33
C HIS A 93 20.79 4.70 13.43
N ARG A 94 20.97 5.47 12.35
CA ARG A 94 20.67 6.91 12.33
C ARG A 94 19.18 7.19 12.43
N LEU A 95 18.34 6.34 11.81
CA LEU A 95 16.89 6.46 11.94
C LEU A 95 16.44 6.19 13.37
N ARG A 96 16.99 5.14 13.99
CA ARG A 96 16.72 4.82 15.38
C ARG A 96 17.18 5.93 16.33
N GLU A 97 18.39 6.46 16.13
CA GLU A 97 18.92 7.55 16.94
C GLU A 97 18.06 8.81 16.79
N HIS A 98 17.68 9.17 15.56
CA HIS A 98 16.76 10.28 15.32
C HIS A 98 15.41 10.06 16.01
N ALA A 99 14.80 8.87 15.88
CA ALA A 99 13.56 8.54 16.59
C ALA A 99 13.71 8.68 18.11
N ASN A 100 14.84 8.26 18.68
CA ASN A 100 15.14 8.37 20.11
C ASN A 100 15.39 9.81 20.59
N THR A 101 15.70 10.76 19.70
CA THR A 101 15.82 12.18 20.08
C THR A 101 14.47 12.86 20.31
N VAL A 102 13.41 12.36 19.67
CA VAL A 102 12.06 12.95 19.73
C VAL A 102 11.12 12.11 20.60
N SER A 103 11.39 10.82 20.78
CA SER A 103 10.51 9.90 21.51
C SER A 103 10.79 9.87 23.01
N ASP A 104 9.72 9.85 23.81
CA ASP A 104 9.78 9.58 25.25
C ASP A 104 10.22 8.15 25.58
N ILE A 105 10.07 7.21 24.63
CA ILE A 105 10.45 5.80 24.78
C ILE A 105 11.64 5.49 23.87
N ARG A 106 12.75 5.04 24.48
CA ARG A 106 13.96 4.69 23.72
C ARG A 106 13.83 3.34 23.02
N ILE A 107 13.93 3.37 21.70
CA ILE A 107 14.01 2.21 20.82
C ILE A 107 15.41 1.59 20.92
N GLY A 108 15.47 0.30 21.24
CA GLY A 108 16.70 -0.47 21.42
C GLY A 108 17.27 -1.09 20.14
N ARG A 109 18.35 -1.86 20.26
CA ARG A 109 18.96 -2.62 19.13
C ARG A 109 18.06 -3.73 18.58
N TRP A 110 17.07 -4.18 19.35
CA TRP A 110 16.10 -5.19 18.91
C TRP A 110 15.28 -4.73 17.69
N TRP A 111 14.99 -3.42 17.59
CA TRP A 111 14.30 -2.84 16.45
C TRP A 111 15.12 -2.92 15.16
N ASP A 112 16.43 -2.71 15.26
CA ASP A 112 17.35 -2.84 14.13
C ASP A 112 17.35 -4.28 13.59
N ALA A 113 17.36 -5.27 14.49
CA ALA A 113 17.32 -6.69 14.12
C ALA A 113 15.96 -7.08 13.50
N LEU A 114 14.86 -6.49 13.98
CA LEU A 114 13.53 -6.70 13.43
C LEU A 114 13.44 -6.29 11.97
N ILE A 115 13.82 -5.05 11.65
CA ILE A 115 13.71 -4.51 10.29
C ILE A 115 14.71 -5.17 9.35
N ARG A 116 15.87 -5.56 9.85
CA ARG A 116 16.93 -6.14 9.01
C ARG A 116 16.76 -7.62 8.72
N PHE A 117 16.18 -8.38 9.66
CA PHE A 117 16.12 -9.84 9.57
C PHE A 117 14.70 -10.40 9.69
N ILE A 118 13.95 -10.04 10.74
CA ILE A 118 12.66 -10.67 11.03
C ILE A 118 11.59 -10.26 10.02
N VAL A 119 11.40 -8.97 9.79
CA VAL A 119 10.37 -8.47 8.85
C VAL A 119 10.65 -8.93 7.42
N PRO A 120 11.88 -8.84 6.87
CA PRO A 120 12.19 -9.39 5.56
C PRO A 120 11.93 -10.89 5.47
N ALA A 121 12.28 -11.66 6.49
CA ALA A 121 12.05 -13.11 6.49
C ALA A 121 10.56 -13.43 6.41
N VAL A 122 9.73 -12.78 7.23
CA VAL A 122 8.27 -12.95 7.20
C VAL A 122 7.70 -12.56 5.83
N LEU A 123 8.09 -11.40 5.30
CA LEU A 123 7.61 -10.94 4.00
C LEU A 123 8.05 -11.87 2.85
N ILE A 124 9.27 -12.41 2.88
CA ILE A 124 9.73 -13.42 1.91
C ILE A 124 8.87 -14.68 2.01
N THR A 125 8.60 -15.17 3.23
CA THR A 125 7.77 -16.36 3.40
C THR A 125 6.35 -16.16 2.89
N LEU A 126 5.74 -15.00 3.15
CA LEU A 126 4.43 -14.64 2.63
C LEU A 126 4.44 -14.60 1.10
N LEU A 127 5.45 -13.98 0.50
CA LEU A 127 5.58 -13.91 -0.97
C LEU A 127 5.67 -15.32 -1.59
N VAL A 128 6.46 -16.21 -0.99
CA VAL A 128 6.62 -17.59 -1.48
C VAL A 128 5.32 -18.37 -1.36
N VAL A 129 4.62 -18.27 -0.23
CA VAL A 129 3.31 -18.93 -0.03
C VAL A 129 2.30 -18.42 -1.06
N SER A 130 2.18 -17.11 -1.21
CA SER A 130 1.25 -16.49 -2.17
C SER A 130 1.57 -16.87 -3.62
N LEU A 131 2.85 -16.99 -3.98
CA LEU A 131 3.27 -17.48 -5.29
C LEU A 131 2.86 -18.95 -5.51
N LEU A 132 3.10 -19.81 -4.52
CA LEU A 132 2.74 -21.23 -4.61
C LEU A 132 1.23 -21.42 -4.71
N GLU A 133 0.44 -20.69 -3.93
CA GLU A 133 -1.02 -20.75 -3.99
C GLU A 133 -1.56 -20.32 -5.35
N ASN A 134 -1.05 -19.22 -5.90
CA ASN A 134 -1.50 -18.69 -7.19
C ASN A 134 -1.08 -19.58 -8.38
N ILE A 135 0.04 -20.29 -8.28
CA ILE A 135 0.50 -21.26 -9.30
C ILE A 135 -0.27 -22.58 -9.22
N THR A 136 -0.59 -23.06 -8.01
CA THR A 136 -1.22 -24.38 -7.82
C THR A 136 -2.73 -24.37 -8.02
N LYS A 137 -3.40 -23.24 -7.75
CA LYS A 137 -4.84 -23.08 -7.98
C LYS A 137 -5.10 -21.71 -8.58
N THR A 138 -5.79 -21.68 -9.72
CA THR A 138 -6.38 -20.44 -10.25
C THR A 138 -7.21 -19.79 -9.14
N TYR A 139 -6.89 -18.55 -8.75
CA TYR A 139 -7.54 -17.86 -7.63
C TYR A 139 -9.07 -18.00 -7.74
N MET A 140 -9.67 -18.73 -6.79
CA MET A 140 -11.12 -19.02 -6.72
C MET A 140 -11.75 -19.58 -8.01
N GLY A 141 -10.96 -20.15 -8.93
CA GLY A 141 -11.44 -20.61 -10.24
C GLY A 141 -11.84 -19.47 -11.19
N TYR A 142 -11.46 -18.22 -10.91
CA TYR A 142 -11.77 -17.10 -11.79
C TYR A 142 -11.09 -17.24 -13.16
N PRO A 143 -11.71 -16.75 -14.23
CA PRO A 143 -11.11 -16.86 -15.55
C PRO A 143 -9.82 -16.03 -15.62
N THR A 144 -8.80 -16.57 -16.31
CA THR A 144 -7.44 -16.00 -16.35
C THR A 144 -7.42 -14.54 -16.81
N TRP A 145 -8.35 -14.14 -17.69
CA TRP A 145 -8.47 -12.75 -18.13
C TRP A 145 -8.86 -11.79 -16.99
N ALA A 146 -9.71 -12.23 -16.05
CA ALA A 146 -10.11 -11.43 -14.89
C ALA A 146 -8.96 -11.28 -13.88
N ILE A 147 -8.15 -12.33 -13.70
CA ILE A 147 -6.94 -12.30 -12.88
C ILE A 147 -5.89 -11.35 -13.47
N ILE A 148 -5.69 -11.38 -14.79
CA ILE A 148 -4.78 -10.46 -15.46
C ILE A 148 -5.29 -9.01 -15.37
N ALA A 149 -6.59 -8.80 -15.61
CA ALA A 149 -7.20 -7.49 -15.61
C ALA A 149 -7.30 -6.85 -14.20
N GLY A 150 -7.63 -7.64 -13.17
CA GLY A 150 -7.81 -7.17 -11.79
C GLY A 150 -6.56 -7.30 -10.91
N GLY A 151 -5.61 -8.17 -11.27
CA GLY A 151 -4.42 -8.42 -10.46
C GLY A 151 -3.14 -7.81 -11.05
N ILE A 152 -2.69 -8.36 -12.18
CA ILE A 152 -1.38 -8.01 -12.76
C ILE A 152 -1.40 -6.59 -13.36
N THR A 153 -2.47 -6.23 -14.05
CA THR A 153 -2.57 -4.94 -14.75
C THR A 153 -2.55 -3.74 -13.78
N PRO A 154 -3.36 -3.72 -12.68
CA PRO A 154 -3.32 -2.64 -11.72
C PRO A 154 -1.97 -2.55 -10.99
N PHE A 155 -1.39 -3.69 -10.63
CA PHE A 155 -0.07 -3.71 -9.98
C PHE A 155 1.03 -3.11 -10.88
N LEU A 156 1.12 -3.53 -12.13
CA LEU A 156 2.12 -3.02 -13.08
C LEU A 156 1.90 -1.55 -13.42
N THR A 157 0.65 -1.14 -13.64
CA THR A 157 0.33 0.27 -13.92
C THR A 157 0.70 1.18 -12.76
N ILE A 158 0.44 0.77 -11.50
CA ILE A 158 0.85 1.53 -10.31
C ILE A 158 2.38 1.67 -10.25
N LEU A 159 3.12 0.58 -10.48
CA LEU A 159 4.58 0.62 -10.49
C LEU A 159 5.14 1.53 -11.60
N ILE A 160 4.60 1.41 -12.82
CA ILE A 160 5.03 2.24 -13.97
C ILE A 160 4.72 3.72 -13.70
N ILE A 161 3.51 4.04 -13.23
CA ILE A 161 3.13 5.41 -12.87
C ILE A 161 4.06 5.93 -11.77
N SER A 162 4.37 5.14 -10.75
CA SER A 162 5.30 5.52 -9.69
C SER A 162 6.69 5.89 -10.23
N ILE A 163 7.24 5.06 -11.13
CA ILE A 163 8.54 5.33 -11.76
C ILE A 163 8.49 6.59 -12.64
N ILE A 164 7.46 6.75 -13.47
CA ILE A 164 7.29 7.93 -14.33
C ILE A 164 7.18 9.19 -13.49
N LEU A 165 6.36 9.15 -12.43
CA LEU A 165 6.21 10.27 -11.52
C LEU A 165 7.53 10.56 -10.83
N MET A 166 8.30 9.55 -10.41
CA MET A 166 9.63 9.72 -9.80
C MET A 166 10.60 10.44 -10.75
N GLN A 167 10.69 10.01 -12.01
CA GLN A 167 11.59 10.58 -13.03
C GLN A 167 11.27 12.03 -13.37
N LYS A 168 10.00 12.44 -13.33
CA LYS A 168 9.62 13.83 -13.60
C LYS A 168 10.15 14.73 -12.49
N ARG A 169 11.10 15.62 -12.80
CA ARG A 169 11.58 16.64 -11.86
C ARG A 169 10.40 17.50 -11.40
N GLY A 170 10.20 17.54 -10.09
CA GLY A 170 9.28 18.49 -9.45
C GLY A 170 9.72 19.93 -9.67
N LYS A 171 8.81 20.89 -9.48
CA LYS A 171 9.08 22.34 -9.54
C LYS A 171 9.54 22.87 -8.18
#